data_AF-A0A235CKJ8-F1
#
_entry.id   AF-A0A235CKJ8-F1
#
_cell.length_a   1.000
_cell.length_b   1.000
_cell.length_c   1.000
_cell.angle_alpha   90.00
_cell.angle_beta   90.00
_cell.angle_gamma   90.00
#
_symmetry.space_group_name_H-M   'P 1'
#
loop_
_entity.id
_entity.type
_entity.pdbx_description
1 polymer ?
#
loop_
_entity_poly.entity_id
_entity_poly.type
_entity_poly.pdbx_seq_one_letter_code
_entity_poly.pdbx_strand_id
1 'polypeptide(L)'
;MVTVYRHGRVYYSHPFTEFDAYLAQGPDHQGFPVHVLNLVHRYHNYKKACALGQLMLQHGNRQHCLDLWSMLQQFMDVTRPLPDLLMLEACRPLDPTTKAWDQAHGRPERFWRDMTDEQYQKAIKHLNEPNQPIWRKKKKSRNAR
;
A
#
# COMPACT_ATOMS: atom_id res chain seq x y z
N MET A 1 -13.96 -6.10 -0.74
CA MET A 1 -14.51 -6.54 0.55
C MET A 1 -13.35 -6.90 1.48
N VAL A 2 -13.46 -6.61 2.78
CA VAL A 2 -12.51 -7.04 3.82
C VAL A 2 -13.26 -7.97 4.76
N THR A 3 -12.78 -9.20 4.91
CA THR A 3 -13.37 -10.21 5.80
C THR A 3 -12.36 -10.61 6.86
N VAL A 4 -12.72 -10.42 8.13
CA VAL A 4 -11.89 -10.82 9.26
C VAL A 4 -12.43 -12.11 9.85
N TYR A 5 -11.56 -13.10 10.03
CA TYR A 5 -11.90 -14.40 10.61
C TYR A 5 -11.41 -14.50 12.07
N ARG A 6 -12.15 -15.26 12.88
CA ARG A 6 -11.79 -15.60 14.27
C ARG A 6 -12.20 -17.04 14.55
N HIS A 7 -11.25 -17.87 14.99
CA HIS A 7 -11.46 -19.30 15.24
C HIS A 7 -12.15 -20.03 14.07
N GLY A 8 -11.71 -19.76 12.84
CA GLY A 8 -12.25 -20.37 11.62
C GLY A 8 -13.62 -19.86 11.18
N ARG A 9 -14.23 -18.92 11.89
CA ARG A 9 -15.54 -18.31 11.54
C ARG A 9 -15.37 -16.85 11.14
N VAL A 10 -16.26 -16.36 10.27
CA VAL A 10 -16.31 -14.93 9.92
C VAL A 10 -16.68 -14.14 11.17
N TYR A 11 -15.85 -13.17 11.53
CA TYR A 11 -16.10 -12.24 12.62
C TYR A 11 -16.87 -11.02 12.12
N TYR A 12 -16.43 -10.41 11.02
CA TYR A 12 -17.19 -9.41 10.25
C TYR A 12 -16.69 -9.36 8.80
N SER A 13 -17.53 -8.84 7.91
CA SER A 13 -17.19 -8.58 6.51
C SER A 13 -17.85 -7.29 6.05
N HIS A 14 -17.05 -6.34 5.54
CA HIS A 14 -17.52 -5.02 5.09
C HIS A 14 -16.76 -4.56 3.84
N PRO A 15 -17.29 -3.60 3.06
CA PRO A 15 -16.58 -2.99 1.94
C PRO A 15 -15.28 -2.30 2.38
N PHE A 16 -14.23 -2.35 1.55
CA PHE A 16 -12.92 -1.76 1.89
C PHE A 16 -13.00 -0.24 2.10
N THR A 17 -13.92 0.43 1.41
CA THR A 17 -14.17 1.88 1.51
C THR A 17 -14.64 2.34 2.88
N GLU A 18 -15.12 1.41 3.72
CA GLU A 18 -15.59 1.68 5.09
C GLU A 18 -14.48 1.52 6.14
N PHE A 19 -13.26 1.14 5.72
CA PHE A 19 -12.11 0.98 6.60
C PHE A 19 -11.20 2.20 6.54
N ASP A 20 -10.73 2.63 7.71
CA ASP A 20 -9.66 3.60 7.86
C ASP A 20 -8.37 2.89 8.29
N ALA A 21 -7.24 3.37 7.77
CA ALA A 21 -5.93 2.87 8.14
C ALA A 21 -5.39 3.59 9.38
N TYR A 22 -4.98 2.80 10.37
CA TYR A 22 -4.35 3.26 11.59
C TYR A 22 -2.94 2.69 11.71
N LEU A 23 -1.96 3.56 11.95
CA LEU A 23 -0.58 3.17 12.19
C LEU A 23 -0.38 2.98 13.70
N ALA A 24 -0.16 1.74 14.12
CA ALA A 24 0.21 1.41 15.49
C ALA A 24 1.73 1.28 15.60
N GLN A 25 2.30 1.67 16.74
CA GLN A 25 3.70 1.44 17.09
C GLN A 25 3.75 0.61 18.36
N GLY A 26 4.58 -0.42 18.37
CA GLY A 26 4.82 -1.26 19.55
C GLY A 26 6.23 -1.84 19.54
N PRO A 27 6.73 -2.32 20.70
CA PRO A 27 8.01 -3.01 20.74
C PRO A 27 7.89 -4.42 20.12
N ASP A 28 8.93 -4.87 19.44
CA ASP A 28 9.11 -6.30 19.18
C ASP A 28 9.66 -7.03 20.41
N HIS A 29 9.90 -8.34 20.26
CA HIS A 29 10.44 -9.18 21.33
C HIS A 29 11.86 -8.80 21.77
N GLN A 30 12.57 -7.97 20.99
CA GLN A 30 13.90 -7.41 21.33
C GLN A 30 13.80 -5.97 21.86
N GLY A 31 12.61 -5.37 21.88
CA GLY A 31 12.39 -3.99 22.32
C GLY A 31 12.58 -2.94 21.23
N PHE A 32 12.79 -3.33 19.97
CA PHE A 32 12.88 -2.37 18.86
C PHE A 32 11.49 -1.85 18.46
N PRO A 33 11.37 -0.58 18.05
CA PRO A 33 10.11 -0.02 17.62
C PRO A 33 9.68 -0.62 16.27
N VAL A 34 8.52 -1.27 16.27
CA VAL A 34 7.88 -1.81 15.08
C VAL A 34 6.60 -1.04 14.79
N HIS A 35 6.42 -0.67 13.53
CA HIS A 35 5.19 -0.07 13.04
C HIS A 35 4.31 -1.14 12.39
N VAL A 36 3.02 -1.15 12.71
CA VAL A 36 2.04 -2.07 12.13
C VAL A 36 0.88 -1.25 11.57
N LEU A 37 0.60 -1.46 10.28
CA LEU A 37 -0.59 -0.92 9.64
C LEU A 37 -1.80 -1.78 10.03
N ASN A 38 -2.84 -1.14 10.55
CA ASN A 38 -4.09 -1.79 10.94
C ASN A 38 -5.27 -1.16 10.19
N LEU A 39 -6.22 -1.98 9.75
CA LEU A 39 -7.50 -1.50 9.23
C LEU A 39 -8.55 -1.56 10.33
N VAL A 40 -9.21 -0.44 10.56
CA VAL A 40 -10.29 -0.27 11.53
C VAL A 40 -11.55 0.10 10.78
N HIS A 41 -12.67 -0.53 11.12
CA HIS A 41 -13.96 -0.21 10.51
C HIS A 41 -14.47 1.13 11.05
N ARG A 42 -14.85 2.07 10.18
CA ARG A 42 -15.24 3.42 10.57
C ARG A 42 -16.56 3.46 11.36
N TYR A 43 -17.55 2.66 10.95
CA TYR A 43 -18.91 2.74 11.48
C TYR A 43 -19.18 1.79 12.66
N HIS A 44 -18.24 0.88 12.95
CA HIS A 44 -18.43 -0.12 14.01
C HIS A 44 -17.19 -0.20 14.89
N ASN A 45 -17.40 -0.11 16.21
CA ASN A 45 -16.35 -0.22 17.22
C ASN A 45 -15.97 -1.68 17.48
N TYR A 46 -15.42 -2.35 16.47
CA TYR A 46 -14.88 -3.69 16.64
C TYR A 46 -13.63 -3.63 17.53
N LYS A 47 -13.60 -4.48 18.57
CA LYS A 47 -12.43 -4.61 19.48
C LYS A 47 -11.15 -5.10 18.79
N LYS A 48 -11.26 -5.67 17.59
CA LYS A 48 -10.14 -6.23 16.83
C LYS A 48 -10.03 -5.55 15.48
N ALA A 49 -8.90 -4.87 15.28
CA ALA A 49 -8.50 -4.36 13.97
C ALA A 49 -7.94 -5.50 13.10
N CYS A 50 -8.02 -5.32 11.78
CA CYS A 50 -7.33 -6.20 10.83
C CYS A 50 -5.87 -5.73 10.71
N ALA A 51 -4.97 -6.43 11.38
CA ALA A 51 -3.54 -6.13 11.31
C ALA A 51 -2.97 -6.63 9.97
N LEU A 52 -2.35 -5.72 9.21
CA LEU A 52 -1.69 -6.01 7.94
C LEU A 52 -0.20 -6.35 8.11
N GLY A 53 0.26 -6.52 9.36
CA GLY A 53 1.66 -6.79 9.66
C GLY A 53 2.21 -8.04 8.96
N GLN A 54 1.38 -9.06 8.73
CA GLN A 54 1.79 -10.27 7.99
C GLN A 54 2.07 -10.03 6.50
N LEU A 55 1.54 -8.94 5.93
CA LEU A 55 1.87 -8.56 4.55
C LEU A 55 3.25 -7.88 4.46
N MET A 56 3.85 -7.51 5.60
CA MET A 56 5.18 -6.94 5.65
C MET A 56 6.19 -7.98 6.14
N LEU A 57 7.17 -8.30 5.28
CA LEU A 57 8.20 -9.31 5.57
C LEU A 57 9.31 -8.80 6.53
N GLN A 58 9.29 -7.53 6.93
CA GLN A 58 10.37 -6.89 7.69
C GLN A 58 9.82 -5.99 8.81
N HIS A 59 10.58 -5.88 9.91
CA HIS A 59 10.32 -4.99 11.04
C HIS A 59 9.88 -3.61 10.55
N GLY A 60 8.63 -3.26 10.86
CA GLY A 60 7.91 -2.19 10.19
C GLY A 60 8.56 -0.85 10.39
N ASN A 61 9.27 -0.36 9.37
CA ASN A 61 9.54 1.05 9.21
C ASN A 61 8.21 1.74 8.89
N ARG A 62 8.00 2.92 9.47
CA ARG A 62 6.86 3.79 9.17
C ARG A 62 6.68 4.02 7.67
N GLN A 63 7.77 4.19 6.91
CA GLN A 63 7.68 4.43 5.47
C GLN A 63 7.07 3.23 4.72
N HIS A 64 7.52 2.01 5.03
CA HIS A 64 6.96 0.79 4.43
C HIS A 64 5.46 0.63 4.71
N CYS A 65 4.99 1.02 5.91
CA CYS A 65 3.56 1.01 6.21
C CYS A 65 2.77 1.99 5.31
N LEU A 66 3.35 3.15 5.01
CA LEU A 66 2.72 4.16 4.15
C LEU A 66 2.72 3.73 2.67
N ASP A 67 3.80 3.09 2.23
CA ASP A 67 3.92 2.56 0.86
C ASP A 67 2.93 1.40 0.67
N LEU A 68 2.83 0.49 1.65
CA LEU A 68 1.84 -0.57 1.67
C LEU A 68 0.41 -0.01 1.62
N TRP A 69 0.12 1.02 2.40
CA TRP A 69 -1.20 1.65 2.37
C TRP A 69 -1.50 2.25 0.98
N SER A 70 -0.54 2.97 0.40
CA SER A 70 -0.68 3.57 -0.93
C SER A 70 -0.89 2.50 -2.01
N MET A 71 -0.14 1.39 -1.93
CA MET A 71 -0.30 0.23 -2.79
C MET A 71 -1.70 -0.39 -2.67
N LEU A 72 -2.19 -0.59 -1.45
CA LEU A 72 -3.53 -1.15 -1.21
C LEU A 72 -4.63 -0.24 -1.74
N GLN A 73 -4.51 1.08 -1.52
CA GLN A 73 -5.47 2.04 -2.06
C GLN A 73 -5.51 1.99 -3.58
N GLN A 74 -4.35 1.92 -4.25
CA GLN A 74 -4.27 1.82 -5.70
C GLN A 74 -4.80 0.47 -6.21
N PHE A 75 -4.45 -0.63 -5.55
CA PHE A 75 -4.89 -1.98 -5.92
C PHE A 75 -6.41 -2.14 -5.80
N MET A 76 -7.03 -1.54 -4.79
CA MET A 76 -8.48 -1.60 -4.58
C MET A 76 -9.27 -0.63 -5.48
N ASP A 77 -8.61 0.34 -6.10
CA ASP A 77 -9.22 1.32 -7.00
C ASP A 77 -9.11 0.88 -8.47
N VAL A 78 -10.17 0.26 -8.98
CA VAL A 78 -10.25 -0.24 -10.36
C VAL A 78 -10.17 0.84 -11.45
N THR A 79 -10.30 2.12 -11.07
CA THR A 79 -10.18 3.24 -12.01
C THR A 79 -8.73 3.61 -12.30
N ARG A 80 -7.79 3.11 -11.49
CA ARG A 80 -6.36 3.36 -11.61
C ARG A 80 -5.64 2.09 -12.11
N PRO A 81 -4.49 2.24 -12.78
CA PRO A 81 -3.66 1.09 -13.09
C PRO A 81 -3.19 0.43 -11.80
N LEU A 82 -2.94 -0.88 -11.85
CA LEU A 82 -2.33 -1.66 -10.77
C LEU A 82 -1.02 -1.00 -10.30
N PRO A 83 -0.68 -1.13 -9.02
CA PRO A 83 0.59 -0.63 -8.52
C PRO A 83 1.75 -1.31 -9.26
N ASP A 84 2.79 -0.52 -9.57
CA ASP A 84 3.94 -0.99 -10.34
C ASP A 84 4.89 -1.78 -9.44
N LEU A 85 4.66 -3.10 -9.39
CA LEU A 85 5.40 -4.04 -8.56
C LEU A 85 5.81 -5.25 -9.39
N LEU A 86 7.02 -5.77 -9.15
CA LEU A 86 7.52 -7.00 -9.78
C LEU A 86 6.54 -8.17 -9.61
N MET A 87 5.91 -8.31 -8.43
CA MET A 87 4.95 -9.39 -8.14
C MET A 87 3.67 -9.32 -9.00
N LEU A 88 3.27 -8.12 -9.42
CA LEU A 88 2.06 -7.90 -10.20
C LEU A 88 2.33 -7.83 -11.71
N GLU A 89 3.60 -7.81 -12.12
CA GLU A 89 4.01 -7.61 -13.52
C GLU A 89 3.31 -8.58 -14.49
N ALA A 90 3.29 -9.88 -14.15
CA ALA A 90 2.63 -10.90 -14.97
C ALA A 90 1.10 -10.71 -15.05
N CYS A 91 0.50 -10.03 -14.08
CA CYS A 91 -0.94 -9.77 -14.02
C CYS A 91 -1.32 -8.46 -14.70
N ARG A 92 -0.38 -7.53 -14.94
CA ARG A 92 -0.67 -6.21 -15.55
C ARG A 92 -1.36 -6.31 -16.92
N PRO A 93 -0.95 -7.21 -17.85
CA PRO A 93 -1.61 -7.32 -19.16
C PRO A 93 -3.03 -7.89 -19.08
N LEU A 94 -3.37 -8.57 -17.98
CA LEU A 94 -4.69 -9.15 -17.75
C LEU A 94 -5.70 -8.12 -17.25
N ASP A 95 -5.24 -7.03 -16.62
CA ASP A 95 -6.11 -5.96 -16.13
C ASP A 95 -6.37 -4.92 -17.23
N PRO A 96 -7.63 -4.68 -17.64
CA PRO A 96 -7.94 -3.79 -18.76
C PRO A 96 -7.56 -2.33 -18.51
N THR A 97 -7.72 -1.83 -17.28
CA THR A 97 -7.36 -0.47 -16.89
C THR A 97 -5.84 -0.28 -16.98
N THR A 98 -5.08 -1.22 -16.42
CA THR A 98 -3.63 -1.22 -16.45
C THR A 98 -3.10 -1.35 -17.86
N LYS A 99 -3.65 -2.27 -18.66
CA LYS A 99 -3.26 -2.47 -20.06
C LYS A 99 -3.44 -1.21 -20.90
N ALA A 100 -4.59 -0.54 -20.79
CA ALA A 100 -4.83 0.71 -21.51
C ALA A 100 -3.84 1.81 -21.09
N TRP A 101 -3.55 1.90 -19.79
CA TRP A 101 -2.58 2.86 -19.25
C TRP A 101 -1.15 2.55 -19.72
N ASP A 102 -0.71 1.30 -19.65
CA ASP A 102 0.63 0.85 -20.08
C ASP A 102 0.83 1.08 -21.59
N GLN A 103 -0.21 0.84 -22.42
CA GLN A 103 -0.19 1.14 -23.86
C GLN A 103 -0.06 2.64 -24.14
N ALA A 104 -0.78 3.48 -23.41
CA ALA A 104 -0.72 4.93 -23.58
C ALA A 104 0.64 5.53 -23.16
N HIS A 105 1.33 4.91 -22.19
CA HIS A 105 2.62 5.38 -21.66
C HIS A 105 3.83 4.61 -22.22
N GLY A 106 3.61 3.62 -23.09
CA GLY A 106 4.67 2.83 -23.71
C GLY A 106 5.48 1.99 -22.72
N ARG A 107 4.88 1.55 -21.60
CA ARG A 107 5.57 0.69 -20.63
C ARG A 107 5.73 -0.73 -21.21
N PRO A 108 6.94 -1.32 -21.22
CA PRO A 108 7.14 -2.69 -21.66
C PRO A 108 6.49 -3.69 -20.68
N GLU A 109 6.07 -4.86 -21.19
CA GLU A 109 5.39 -5.90 -20.41
C GLU A 109 6.27 -6.45 -19.28
N ARG A 110 7.56 -6.70 -19.57
CA ARG A 110 8.57 -7.26 -18.65
C ARG A 110 9.54 -6.19 -18.10
N PHE A 111 9.02 -5.00 -17.82
CA PHE A 111 9.79 -3.85 -17.37
C PHE A 111 10.80 -4.16 -16.26
N TRP A 112 10.38 -4.81 -15.17
CA TRP A 112 11.25 -5.10 -14.03
C TRP A 112 12.19 -6.28 -14.28
N ARG A 113 11.75 -7.28 -15.05
CA ARG A 113 12.54 -8.49 -15.33
C ARG A 113 13.66 -8.27 -16.33
N ASP A 114 13.43 -7.42 -17.33
CA ASP A 114 14.38 -7.16 -18.41
C ASP A 114 15.29 -5.96 -18.09
N MET A 115 15.11 -5.32 -16.92
CA MET A 115 15.98 -4.25 -16.45
C MET A 115 17.40 -4.77 -16.16
N THR A 116 18.40 -4.00 -16.58
CA THR A 116 19.78 -4.20 -16.11
C THR A 116 19.94 -3.72 -14.66
N ASP A 117 20.96 -4.22 -13.96
CA ASP A 117 21.28 -3.77 -12.60
C ASP A 117 21.45 -2.24 -12.51
N GLU A 118 22.03 -1.62 -13.54
CA GLU A 118 22.19 -0.16 -13.61
C GLU A 118 20.86 0.58 -13.74
N GLN A 119 19.93 0.06 -14.55
CA GLN A 119 18.59 0.62 -14.73
C GLN A 119 17.77 0.45 -13.46
N TYR A 120 17.85 -0.73 -12.84
CA TYR A 120 17.20 -1.00 -11.56
C TYR A 120 17.69 -0.05 -10.47
N GLN A 121 19.01 0.14 -10.35
CA GLN A 121 19.58 1.06 -9.36
C GLN A 121 19.14 2.51 -9.58
N LYS A 122 19.00 2.96 -10.84
CA LYS A 122 18.42 4.27 -11.17
C LYS A 122 16.95 4.35 -10.77
N ALA A 123 16.15 3.32 -11.07
CA ALA A 123 14.74 3.27 -10.73
C ALA A 123 14.51 3.34 -9.21
N ILE A 124 15.26 2.55 -8.43
CA ILE A 124 15.19 2.57 -6.97
C ILE A 124 15.61 3.92 -6.39
N LYS A 125 16.64 4.57 -6.95
CA LYS A 125 17.01 5.94 -6.53
C LYS A 125 15.87 6.92 -6.76
N HIS A 126 15.25 6.90 -7.94
CA HIS A 126 14.11 7.76 -8.27
C HIS A 126 12.87 7.47 -7.40
N LEU A 127 12.63 6.21 -7.03
CA LEU A 127 11.54 5.83 -6.13
C LEU A 127 11.80 6.24 -4.67
N ASN A 128 13.06 6.18 -4.24
CA ASN A 128 13.48 6.60 -2.90
C ASN A 128 13.68 8.11 -2.76
N GLU A 129 13.77 8.85 -3.87
CA GLU A 129 13.60 10.30 -3.82
C GLU A 129 12.25 10.59 -3.16
N PRO A 130 12.19 11.53 -2.20
CA PRO A 130 11.00 11.77 -1.40
C PRO A 130 9.88 12.34 -2.27
N ASN A 131 9.19 11.45 -2.98
CA ASN A 131 8.00 11.75 -3.73
C ASN A 131 6.94 12.04 -2.67
N GLN A 132 6.64 13.32 -2.48
CA GLN A 132 5.73 13.77 -1.43
C GLN A 132 4.38 13.08 -1.63
N PRO A 133 3.93 12.24 -0.68
CA PRO A 133 2.64 11.61 -0.83
C PRO A 133 1.56 12.69 -0.86
N ILE A 134 0.52 12.47 -1.66
CA ILE A 134 -0.51 13.46 -2.01
C ILE A 134 -1.14 14.11 -0.75
N TRP A 135 -1.23 13.36 0.35
CA TRP A 135 -1.77 13.84 1.63
C TRP A 135 -0.87 14.86 2.36
N ARG A 136 0.42 14.96 2.02
CA ARG A 136 1.35 15.94 2.61
C ARG A 136 1.26 17.32 1.93
N LYS A 137 0.55 17.45 0.80
CA LYS A 137 0.33 18.73 0.10
C LYS A 137 -0.73 19.64 0.74
N LYS A 138 -1.39 19.23 1.84
CA LYS A 138 -2.32 20.08 2.60
C LYS A 138 -1.80 20.37 4.01
N LYS A 139 -0.94 21.38 4.14
CA LYS A 139 -0.79 22.25 5.33
C LYS A 139 0.31 23.31 5.09
N LYS A 140 0.08 24.22 4.14
CA LYS A 140 0.69 25.55 4.12
C LYS A 140 -0.36 26.58 3.70
N SER A 141 -1.36 26.73 4.56
CA SER A 141 -2.25 27.90 4.57
C SER A 141 -3.18 27.71 5.77
N ARG A 142 -2.85 28.37 6.88
CA ARG A 142 -3.79 29.01 7.80
C ARG A 142 -2.99 29.86 8.77
N ASN A 143 -2.71 31.06 8.24
CA ASN A 143 -2.66 32.37 8.90
C ASN A 143 -1.74 32.53 10.12
N ALA A 144 -0.67 33.30 9.87
CA ALA A 144 -0.23 34.33 10.79
C ALA A 144 -1.40 35.27 11.13
N ARG A 145 -1.72 35.34 12.42
CA ARG A 145 -2.17 36.55 13.13
C ARG A 145 -1.67 36.43 14.56
#